data_AF-A0AAF0MNW9-F1
#
_entry.id   AF-A0AAF0MNW9-F1
#
_cell.length_a   1.000
_cell.length_b   1.000
_cell.length_c   1.000
_cell.angle_alpha   90.00
_cell.angle_beta   90.00
_cell.angle_gamma   90.00
#
_symmetry.space_group_name_H-M   'P 1'
#
loop_
_entity.id
_entity.type
_entity.pdbx_description
1 polymer ?
#
loop_
_entity_poly.entity_id
_entity_poly.type
_entity_poly.pdbx_seq_one_letter_code
_entity_poly.pdbx_strand_id
1 'polypeptide(L)'
;MIRGNKGLWICSRPHGEPRHYRHEMAARAWEWFDNDADELDDLLDRCRVHHVKIRTEWFELLQSGAKPCEIRKNDRGYEIGDRIVLHEITATADGDKPTGRELVRRISLVVETEGIAEGYCLLCFEDPEEES
;
A
#
# COMPACT_ATOMS: atom_id res chain seq x y z
N MET A 1 22.51 -5.77 -14.66
CA MET A 1 21.78 -6.34 -13.51
C MET A 1 21.36 -7.77 -13.80
N ILE A 2 21.33 -8.63 -12.79
CA ILE A 2 20.80 -10.01 -12.87
C ILE A 2 19.89 -10.31 -11.68
N ARG A 3 18.90 -11.19 -11.85
CA ARG A 3 18.05 -11.66 -10.75
C ARG A 3 18.70 -12.88 -10.08
N GLY A 4 19.01 -12.76 -8.80
CA GLY A 4 19.62 -13.82 -7.99
C GLY A 4 18.63 -14.90 -7.55
N ASN A 5 19.16 -16.05 -7.13
CA ASN A 5 18.38 -17.21 -6.68
C ASN A 5 17.54 -16.98 -5.41
N LYS A 6 17.88 -15.96 -4.61
CA LYS A 6 17.10 -15.53 -3.43
C LYS A 6 16.04 -14.47 -3.76
N GLY A 7 15.78 -14.21 -5.04
CA GLY A 7 14.79 -13.21 -5.49
C GLY A 7 15.30 -11.77 -5.51
N LEU A 8 16.50 -11.50 -4.99
CA LEU A 8 17.15 -10.18 -5.00
C LEU A 8 17.72 -9.84 -6.39
N TRP A 9 17.69 -8.56 -6.74
CA TRP A 9 18.36 -7.99 -7.91
C TRP A 9 19.79 -7.63 -7.58
N ILE A 10 20.73 -8.18 -8.35
CA ILE A 10 22.17 -7.97 -8.19
C ILE A 10 22.62 -7.02 -9.30
N CYS A 11 23.25 -5.92 -8.92
CA CYS A 11 23.78 -4.93 -9.85
C CYS A 11 25.19 -4.52 -9.45
N SER A 12 26.04 -4.27 -10.45
CA SER A 12 27.45 -3.95 -10.26
C SER A 12 27.80 -2.75 -11.12
N ARG A 13 28.49 -1.77 -10.53
CA ARG A 13 29.11 -0.67 -11.28
C ARG A 13 30.55 -1.05 -11.65
N PRO A 14 31.15 -0.48 -12.72
CA PRO A 14 32.57 -0.66 -12.98
C PRO A 14 33.40 -0.27 -11.75
N HIS A 15 34.24 -1.19 -11.27
CA HIS A 15 35.09 -1.01 -10.08
C HIS A 15 34.37 -0.90 -8.71
N GLY A 16 33.08 -1.22 -8.63
CA GLY A 16 32.34 -1.25 -7.37
C GLY A 16 31.97 -2.66 -6.90
N GLU A 17 31.80 -2.83 -5.60
CA GLU A 17 31.21 -4.05 -5.02
C GLU A 17 29.77 -4.26 -5.53
N PRO A 18 29.35 -5.50 -5.83
CA PRO A 18 27.98 -5.79 -6.20
C PRO A 18 27.00 -5.41 -5.09
N ARG A 19 25.91 -4.75 -5.46
CA ARG A 19 24.79 -4.41 -4.57
C ARG A 19 23.58 -5.28 -4.84
N HIS A 20 22.77 -5.44 -3.79
CA HIS A 20 21.58 -6.29 -3.77
C HIS A 20 20.36 -5.45 -3.40
N TYR A 21 19.32 -5.54 -4.21
CA TYR A 21 18.06 -4.83 -3.97
C TYR A 21 16.90 -5.81 -4.03
N ARG A 22 15.85 -5.55 -3.24
CA ARG A 22 14.62 -6.36 -3.26
C ARG A 22 13.79 -6.05 -4.51
N HIS A 23 13.85 -4.81 -4.99
CA HIS A 23 13.04 -4.30 -6.09
C HIS A 23 13.88 -3.99 -7.33
N GLU A 24 13.36 -4.34 -8.50
CA GLU A 24 14.04 -4.09 -9.77
C GLU A 24 14.26 -2.59 -9.99
N MET A 25 13.28 -1.78 -9.59
CA MET A 25 13.33 -0.33 -9.78
C MET A 25 14.46 0.32 -8.97
N ALA A 26 14.68 -0.12 -7.72
CA ALA A 26 15.80 0.32 -6.91
C ALA A 26 17.15 -0.12 -7.51
N ALA A 27 17.24 -1.36 -7.99
CA ALA A 27 18.43 -1.83 -8.68
C ALA A 27 18.72 -1.00 -9.95
N ARG A 28 17.69 -0.57 -10.68
CA ARG A 28 17.86 0.27 -11.89
C ARG A 28 18.30 1.68 -11.53
N ALA A 29 17.73 2.25 -10.46
CA ALA A 29 18.16 3.54 -9.91
C ALA A 29 19.67 3.49 -9.57
N TRP A 30 20.12 2.42 -8.93
CA TRP A 30 21.55 2.22 -8.67
C TRP A 30 22.40 2.12 -9.94
N GLU A 31 21.94 1.44 -10.99
CA GLU A 31 22.66 1.39 -12.27
C GLU A 31 22.77 2.78 -12.93
N TRP A 32 21.80 3.65 -12.71
CA TRP A 32 21.75 5.02 -13.26
C TRP A 32 22.41 6.10 -12.39
N PHE A 33 23.22 5.68 -11.41
CA PHE A 33 23.92 6.61 -10.51
C PHE A 33 23.00 7.46 -9.63
N ASP A 34 21.77 6.99 -9.39
CA ASP A 34 20.94 7.54 -8.34
C ASP A 34 21.52 7.13 -6.97
N ASN A 35 21.71 8.13 -6.10
CA ASN A 35 22.22 7.90 -4.75
C ASN A 35 21.11 7.43 -3.81
N ASP A 36 19.85 7.58 -4.20
CA ASP A 36 18.68 7.27 -3.36
C ASP A 36 18.17 5.84 -3.63
N ALA A 37 18.94 5.00 -4.33
CA ALA A 37 18.53 3.64 -4.68
C ALA A 37 18.25 2.74 -3.45
N ASP A 38 19.03 2.88 -2.38
CA ASP A 38 18.79 2.15 -1.12
C ASP A 38 17.49 2.62 -0.45
N GLU A 39 17.24 3.92 -0.44
CA GLU A 39 16.01 4.51 0.09
C GLU A 39 14.79 4.11 -0.74
N LEU A 40 14.93 4.09 -2.08
CA LEU A 40 13.90 3.62 -2.99
C LEU A 40 13.60 2.13 -2.79
N ASP A 41 14.61 1.30 -2.55
CA ASP A 41 14.40 -0.13 -2.27
C ASP A 41 13.60 -0.33 -0.99
N ASP A 42 13.96 0.40 0.06
CA ASP A 42 13.26 0.35 1.34
C ASP A 42 11.87 1.00 1.27
N LEU A 43 11.67 2.03 0.43
CA LEU A 43 10.36 2.65 0.19
C LEU A 43 9.43 1.69 -0.54
N LEU A 44 9.94 0.99 -1.56
CA LEU A 44 9.17 0.01 -2.30
C LEU A 44 8.85 -1.22 -1.45
N ASP A 45 9.76 -1.62 -0.55
CA ASP A 45 9.52 -2.69 0.43
C ASP A 45 8.39 -2.32 1.41
N ARG A 46 8.26 -1.02 1.68
CA ARG A 46 7.28 -0.42 2.59
C ARG A 46 6.00 0.08 1.91
N CYS A 47 5.88 -0.01 0.59
CA CYS A 47 4.69 0.42 -0.14
C CYS A 47 3.89 -0.81 -0.61
N ARG A 48 3.20 -1.47 0.32
CA ARG A 48 2.40 -2.67 0.04
C ARG A 48 1.02 -2.28 -0.48
N VAL A 49 0.39 -3.20 -1.21
CA VAL A 49 -0.99 -3.05 -1.72
C VAL A 49 -1.90 -4.05 -1.02
N HIS A 50 -2.90 -3.55 -0.30
CA HIS A 50 -3.84 -4.37 0.46
C HIS A 50 -5.21 -4.38 -0.20
N HIS A 51 -5.67 -5.55 -0.65
CA HIS A 51 -7.02 -5.70 -1.19
C HIS A 51 -7.98 -6.14 -0.11
N VAL A 52 -9.04 -5.37 0.09
CA VAL A 52 -10.02 -5.60 1.14
C VAL A 52 -11.43 -5.31 0.66
N LYS A 53 -12.44 -5.89 1.31
CA LYS A 53 -13.84 -5.58 1.05
C LYS A 53 -14.28 -4.33 1.81
N ILE A 54 -15.29 -3.65 1.29
CA ILE A 54 -16.02 -2.57 1.98
C ILE A 54 -17.48 -2.58 1.56
N ARG A 55 -18.39 -2.29 2.50
CA ARG A 55 -19.81 -2.19 2.17
C ARG A 55 -20.15 -0.88 1.46
N THR A 56 -21.15 -0.91 0.61
CA THR A 56 -21.63 0.24 -0.17
C THR A 56 -21.79 1.51 0.67
N GLU A 57 -22.39 1.43 1.85
CA GLU A 57 -22.64 2.62 2.70
C GLU A 57 -21.35 3.33 3.13
N TRP A 58 -20.24 2.60 3.31
CA TRP A 58 -18.95 3.19 3.68
C TRP A 58 -18.13 3.56 2.44
N PHE A 59 -18.29 2.79 1.36
CA PHE A 59 -17.66 3.08 0.08
C PHE A 59 -18.07 4.47 -0.44
N GLU A 60 -19.36 4.79 -0.42
CA GLU A 60 -19.87 6.08 -0.90
C GLU A 60 -19.34 7.26 -0.07
N LEU A 61 -19.20 7.09 1.25
CA LEU A 61 -18.65 8.11 2.13
C LEU A 61 -17.15 8.35 1.90
N LEU A 62 -16.40 7.28 1.62
CA LEU A 62 -14.98 7.39 1.26
C LEU A 62 -14.77 7.95 -0.15
N GLN A 63 -15.63 7.59 -1.09
CA GLN A 63 -15.59 8.07 -2.47
C GLN A 63 -15.89 9.57 -2.54
N SER A 64 -16.89 10.03 -1.79
CA SER A 64 -17.25 11.45 -1.70
C SER A 64 -16.27 12.30 -0.87
N GLY A 65 -15.33 11.69 -0.15
CA GLY A 65 -14.43 12.38 0.77
C GLY A 65 -15.07 12.81 2.09
N ALA A 66 -16.37 12.55 2.29
CA ALA A 66 -17.06 12.86 3.54
C ALA A 66 -16.50 12.07 4.74
N LYS A 67 -15.88 10.91 4.47
CA LYS A 67 -15.18 10.06 5.44
C LYS A 67 -13.74 9.85 4.96
N PRO A 68 -12.73 10.45 5.60
CA PRO A 68 -11.34 10.31 5.18
C PRO A 68 -10.59 9.13 5.86
N CYS A 69 -11.26 8.32 6.67
CA CYS A 69 -10.61 7.28 7.47
C CYS A 69 -11.48 6.02 7.64
N GLU A 70 -10.87 4.89 8.03
CA GLU A 70 -11.50 3.56 8.17
C GLU A 70 -10.89 2.79 9.35
N ILE A 71 -11.72 2.13 10.18
CA ILE A 71 -11.22 1.24 11.24
C ILE A 71 -11.06 -0.18 10.68
N ARG A 72 -9.91 -0.81 10.91
CA ARG A 72 -9.61 -2.17 10.43
C ARG A 72 -8.83 -2.97 11.45
N LYS A 73 -9.02 -4.29 11.45
CA LYS A 73 -8.11 -5.20 12.16
C LYS A 73 -6.72 -5.06 11.54
N ASN A 74 -5.68 -4.83 12.34
CA ASN A 74 -4.30 -4.74 11.85
C ASN A 74 -3.63 -6.11 11.76
N ASP A 75 -4.25 -7.05 11.05
CA ASP A 75 -3.72 -8.39 10.77
C ASP A 75 -2.81 -8.44 9.53
N ARG A 76 -2.60 -7.29 8.87
CA ARG A 76 -1.77 -7.13 7.67
C ARG A 76 -0.52 -6.28 7.89
N GLY A 77 -0.36 -5.68 9.08
CA GLY A 77 0.72 -4.75 9.37
C GLY A 77 0.69 -3.54 8.45
N TYR A 78 -0.43 -2.82 8.44
CA TYR A 78 -0.58 -1.60 7.64
C TYR A 78 0.46 -0.55 8.07
N GLU A 79 1.10 0.08 7.10
CA GLU A 79 2.10 1.12 7.31
C GLU A 79 1.73 2.41 6.56
N ILE A 80 2.28 3.54 7.01
CA ILE A 80 2.15 4.81 6.28
C ILE A 80 2.79 4.66 4.89
N GLY A 81 2.10 5.10 3.86
CA GLY A 81 2.53 4.98 2.46
C GLY A 81 1.95 3.76 1.74
N ASP A 82 1.43 2.76 2.45
CA ASP A 82 0.71 1.64 1.85
C ASP A 82 -0.49 2.10 1.00
N ARG A 83 -0.84 1.32 -0.01
CA ARG A 83 -2.07 1.48 -0.78
C ARG A 83 -3.10 0.46 -0.32
N ILE A 84 -4.33 0.89 -0.17
CA ILE A 84 -5.47 0.01 0.08
C ILE A 84 -6.43 0.09 -1.11
N VAL A 85 -6.82 -1.08 -1.62
CA VAL A 85 -7.83 -1.23 -2.68
C VAL A 85 -9.08 -1.77 -2.02
N LEU A 86 -10.09 -0.91 -1.93
CA LEU A 86 -11.36 -1.14 -1.29
C LEU A 86 -12.36 -1.64 -2.34
N HIS A 87 -12.61 -2.94 -2.33
CA HIS A 87 -13.57 -3.62 -3.21
C HIS A 87 -14.98 -3.51 -2.64
N GLU A 88 -15.86 -2.85 -3.38
CA GLU A 88 -17.22 -2.65 -2.91
C GLU A 88 -18.05 -3.95 -2.96
N ILE A 89 -18.74 -4.20 -1.86
CA ILE A 89 -19.73 -5.27 -1.71
C ILE A 89 -21.07 -4.72 -1.25
N THR A 90 -22.15 -5.31 -1.77
CA THR A 90 -23.51 -5.09 -1.27
C THR A 90 -23.96 -6.30 -0.46
N ALA A 91 -24.57 -6.08 0.70
CA ALA A 91 -25.21 -7.14 1.46
C ALA A 91 -26.49 -7.59 0.73
N THR A 92 -26.62 -8.89 0.45
CA THR A 92 -27.83 -9.47 -0.15
C THR A 92 -28.34 -10.64 0.69
N ALA A 93 -29.56 -11.11 0.41
CA ALA A 93 -30.12 -12.28 1.08
C ALA A 93 -29.23 -13.54 0.96
N ASP A 94 -28.45 -13.64 -0.12
CA ASP A 94 -27.53 -14.76 -0.40
C ASP A 94 -26.09 -14.50 0.09
N GLY A 95 -25.87 -13.43 0.86
CA GLY A 95 -24.56 -12.98 1.33
C GLY A 95 -24.01 -11.77 0.55
N ASP A 96 -22.76 -11.42 0.83
CA ASP A 96 -22.09 -10.26 0.24
C ASP A 96 -21.77 -10.50 -1.25
N LYS A 97 -22.29 -9.65 -2.14
CA LYS A 97 -22.03 -9.70 -3.59
C LYS A 97 -21.12 -8.53 -4.00
N PRO A 98 -20.05 -8.77 -4.77
CA PRO A 98 -19.21 -7.69 -5.29
C PRO A 98 -19.98 -6.89 -6.36
N THR A 99 -19.82 -5.57 -6.36
CA THR A 99 -20.42 -4.70 -7.39
C THR A 99 -19.50 -4.52 -8.60
N GLY A 100 -18.19 -4.77 -8.41
CA GLY A 100 -17.14 -4.49 -9.38
C GLY A 100 -16.55 -3.08 -9.27
N ARG A 101 -17.08 -2.21 -8.40
CA ARG A 101 -16.46 -0.92 -8.10
C ARG A 101 -15.32 -1.11 -7.11
N GLU A 102 -14.26 -0.33 -7.30
CA GLU A 102 -13.13 -0.27 -6.38
C GLU A 102 -12.71 1.18 -6.10
N LEU A 103 -12.10 1.39 -4.94
CA LEU A 103 -11.53 2.66 -4.54
C LEU A 103 -10.11 2.43 -4.06
N VAL A 104 -9.15 3.15 -4.66
CA VAL A 104 -7.75 3.11 -4.24
C VAL A 104 -7.48 4.32 -3.34
N ARG A 105 -6.84 4.07 -2.21
CA ARG A 105 -6.39 5.11 -1.27
C ARG A 105 -4.97 4.83 -0.81
N ARG A 106 -4.19 5.90 -0.58
CA ARG A 106 -2.92 5.81 0.14
C ARG A 106 -3.16 6.08 1.62
N ILE A 107 -2.55 5.28 2.48
CA ILE A 107 -2.60 5.45 3.93
C ILE A 107 -1.64 6.57 4.33
N SER A 108 -2.19 7.64 4.91
CA SER A 108 -1.43 8.79 5.42
C SER A 108 -1.11 8.66 6.90
N LEU A 109 -1.94 7.92 7.66
CA LEU A 109 -1.75 7.69 9.09
C LEU A 109 -2.34 6.35 9.51
N VAL A 110 -1.64 5.67 10.43
CA VAL A 110 -2.12 4.47 11.15
C VAL A 110 -2.14 4.81 12.63
N VAL A 111 -3.31 4.67 13.28
CA VAL A 111 -3.47 4.96 14.71
C VAL A 111 -3.91 3.71 15.47
N GLU A 112 -3.12 3.32 16.47
CA GLU A 112 -3.44 2.31 17.47
C GLU A 112 -3.36 2.98 18.85
N THR A 113 -4.50 3.17 19.51
CA THR A 113 -4.60 3.90 20.77
C THR A 113 -5.73 3.32 21.62
N GLU A 114 -5.83 3.69 22.89
CA GLU A 114 -6.81 3.14 23.85
C GLU A 114 -8.28 3.32 23.39
N GLY A 115 -8.56 4.30 22.54
CA GLY A 115 -9.88 4.52 21.93
C GLY A 115 -10.23 3.57 20.78
N ILE A 116 -9.30 2.72 20.35
CA ILE A 116 -9.46 1.71 19.29
C ILE A 116 -9.33 0.32 19.93
N ALA A 117 -10.21 -0.60 19.56
CA ALA A 117 -10.19 -1.96 20.09
C ALA A 117 -8.84 -2.67 19.84
N GLU A 118 -8.41 -3.51 20.77
CA GLU A 118 -7.15 -4.25 20.66
C GLU A 118 -7.07 -5.04 19.34
N GLY A 119 -5.95 -4.92 18.64
CA GLY A 119 -5.73 -5.55 17.32
C GLY A 119 -6.42 -4.84 16.17
N TYR A 120 -7.05 -3.69 16.39
CA TYR A 120 -7.57 -2.79 15.35
C TYR A 120 -6.76 -1.50 15.28
N CYS A 121 -6.83 -0.86 14.12
CA CYS A 121 -6.21 0.42 13.83
C CYS A 121 -7.23 1.33 13.12
N LEU A 122 -7.05 2.63 13.25
CA LEU A 122 -7.67 3.62 12.37
C LEU A 122 -6.69 3.93 11.24
N LEU A 123 -7.12 3.72 10.00
CA LEU A 123 -6.42 4.11 8.78
C LEU A 123 -6.97 5.44 8.31
N CYS A 124 -6.15 6.48 8.25
CA CYS A 124 -6.50 7.71 7.54
C CYS A 124 -5.91 7.67 6.14
N PHE A 125 -6.65 8.24 5.19
CA PHE A 125 -6.25 8.27 3.79
C PHE A 125 -5.83 9.67 3.38
N GLU A 126 -5.00 9.75 2.34
CA GLU A 126 -4.82 10.99 1.60
C GLU A 126 -6.11 11.38 0.89
N ASP A 127 -6.28 12.69 0.65
CA ASP A 127 -7.40 13.19 -0.14
C ASP A 127 -7.37 12.56 -1.54
N PRO A 128 -8.55 12.23 -2.11
CA PRO A 128 -8.60 11.76 -3.49
C PRO A 128 -7.95 12.82 -4.39
N GLU A 129 -7.02 12.39 -5.24
CA GLU A 129 -6.47 13.27 -6.28
C GLU A 129 -7.65 13.79 -7.13
N GLU A 130 -7.77 15.11 -7.25
CA GLU A 130 -8.77 15.70 -8.16
C GLU A 130 -8.38 15.28 -9.58
N GLU A 131 -9.26 14.54 -10.26
CA GLU A 131 -9.11 14.29 -11.70
C GLU A 131 -9.26 15.62 -12.44
N SER A 132 -8.13 16.24 -12.80
CA SER A 132 -8.03 17.48 -13.58
C SER A 132 -8.24 17.26 -15.07
#